data_AF-A0AAD3N284-F1
#
_entry.id   AF-A0AAD3N284-F1
#
_cell.length_a   1.000
_cell.length_b   1.000
_cell.length_c   1.000
_cell.angle_alpha   90.00
_cell.angle_beta   90.00
_cell.angle_gamma   90.00
#
_symmetry.space_group_name_H-M   'P 1'
#
loop_
_entity.id
_entity.type
_entity.pdbx_description
1 polymer ?
#
loop_
_entity_poly.entity_id
_entity_poly.type
_entity_poly.pdbx_seq_one_letter_code
_entity_poly.pdbx_strand_id
1 'polypeptide(L)' 'GMALVFAPLRGETQRVFCQLAQQAGLCVSQHQQYDAQVWDVHLKMQREGKEAYDENIHYPLLITLTKRPQPVSHSQ' A
#
# COMPACT_ATOMS: atom_id res chain seq x y z
N GLY A 1 -15.87 -7.56 0.74
CA GLY A 1 -15.52 -6.18 1.15
C GLY A 1 -14.07 -5.92 0.81
N MET A 2 -13.74 -4.66 0.51
CA MET A 2 -12.40 -4.20 0.17
C MET A 2 -12.03 -3.02 1.07
N ALA A 3 -10.78 -2.95 1.50
CA ALA A 3 -10.22 -1.76 2.13
C ALA A 3 -9.11 -1.18 1.25
N LEU A 4 -9.07 0.15 1.18
CA LEU A 4 -8.03 0.92 0.52
C LEU A 4 -7.27 1.69 1.60
N VAL A 5 -5.95 1.54 1.63
CA VAL A 5 -5.08 2.19 2.62
C VAL A 5 -4.03 2.99 1.86
N PHE A 6 -3.87 4.26 2.23
CA PHE A 6 -2.79 5.11 1.76
C PHE A 6 -1.81 5.35 2.91
N ALA A 7 -0.58 4.86 2.75
CA ALA A 7 0.44 5.01 3.78
C ALA A 7 1.85 5.04 3.16
N PRO A 8 2.76 5.90 3.64
CA PRO A 8 4.16 5.81 3.29
C PRO A 8 4.82 4.58 3.95
N LEU A 9 6.02 4.23 3.51
CA LEU A 9 6.77 3.09 4.06
C LEU A 9 7.00 3.25 5.58
N ARG A 10 7.46 4.45 5.94
CA ARG A 10 7.82 4.91 7.29
C ARG A 10 8.68 3.86 7.99
N GLY A 11 9.85 3.61 7.41
CA GLY A 11 10.70 2.47 7.73
C GLY A 11 9.98 1.17 7.38
N GLU A 12 9.86 0.29 8.37
CA GLU A 12 9.29 -1.04 8.16
C GLU A 12 7.80 -1.12 8.53
N THR A 13 7.20 -0.04 9.01
CA THR A 13 5.85 -0.08 9.62
C THR A 13 4.77 -0.52 8.61
N GLN A 14 4.82 0.00 7.38
CA GLN A 14 3.91 -0.38 6.31
C GLN A 14 4.12 -1.83 5.86
N ARG A 15 5.37 -2.30 5.82
CA ARG A 15 5.68 -3.69 5.49
C ARG A 15 5.14 -4.63 6.55
N VAL A 16 5.35 -4.31 7.83
CA VAL A 16 4.82 -5.07 8.97
C VAL A 16 3.29 -5.10 8.93
N PHE A 17 2.63 -3.98 8.63
CA PHE A 17 1.18 -3.93 8.42
C PHE A 17 0.73 -4.93 7.34
N CYS A 18 1.39 -4.94 6.18
CA CYS A 18 1.07 -5.87 5.10
C CYS A 18 1.27 -7.33 5.52
N GLN A 19 2.34 -7.64 6.25
CA GLN A 19 2.60 -8.99 6.77
C GLN A 19 1.51 -9.44 7.75
N LEU A 20 1.10 -8.58 8.69
CA LEU A 20 0.02 -8.87 9.62
C LEU A 20 -1.32 -9.09 8.89
N ALA A 21 -1.61 -8.29 7.86
CA ALA A 21 -2.81 -8.49 7.04
C ALA A 21 -2.80 -9.83 6.30
N GLN A 22 -1.66 -10.24 5.74
CA GLN A 22 -1.50 -11.54 5.09
C GLN A 22 -1.65 -12.70 6.08
N GLN A 23 -1.09 -12.59 7.28
CA GLN A 23 -1.24 -13.56 8.37
C GLN A 23 -2.69 -13.68 8.84
N ALA A 24 -3.44 -12.57 8.83
CA ALA A 24 -4.88 -12.54 9.11
C ALA A 24 -5.75 -13.10 7.96
N GLY A 25 -5.15 -13.65 6.90
CA GLY A 25 -5.87 -14.29 5.81
C GLY A 25 -6.38 -13.33 4.73
N LEU A 26 -5.91 -12.09 4.71
CA LEU A 26 -6.23 -11.14 3.64
C LEU A 26 -5.31 -11.33 2.43
N CYS A 27 -5.82 -10.95 1.26
CA CYS A 27 -5.02 -10.69 0.07
C CYS A 27 -4.56 -9.23 0.13
N VAL A 28 -3.27 -9.00 -0.14
CA VAL A 28 -2.65 -7.67 -0.12
C VAL A 28 -2.07 -7.38 -1.50
N SER A 29 -2.33 -6.20 -2.04
CA SER A 29 -1.61 -5.68 -3.22
C SER A 29 -1.18 -4.25 -2.97
N GLN A 30 -0.04 -3.87 -3.51
CA GLN A 30 0.54 -2.54 -3.33
C GLN A 30 0.78 -1.91 -4.69
N HIS A 31 0.43 -0.63 -4.81
CA HIS A 31 0.56 0.14 -6.03
C HIS A 31 1.31 1.42 -5.69
N GLN A 32 2.46 1.61 -6.32
CA GLN A 32 3.22 2.85 -6.20
C GLN A 32 2.59 3.94 -7.08
N GLN A 33 2.28 3.64 -8.33
CA GLN A 33 1.67 4.56 -9.29
C GLN A 33 0.17 4.28 -9.38
N TYR A 34 -0.62 4.87 -8.50
CA TYR A 34 -2.08 4.69 -8.47
C TYR A 34 -2.86 5.86 -9.08
N ASP A 35 -2.22 7.03 -9.21
CA ASP A 35 -2.79 8.22 -9.83
C ASP A 35 -1.68 9.00 -10.53
N ALA A 36 -1.94 9.44 -11.76
CA ALA A 36 -0.94 10.11 -12.60
C ALA A 36 -0.53 11.47 -12.02
N GLN A 37 -1.48 12.25 -11.50
CA GLN A 37 -1.19 13.57 -10.95
C GLN A 37 -0.39 13.45 -9.64
N VAL A 38 -0.74 12.49 -8.78
CA VAL A 38 0.03 12.22 -7.56
C VAL A 38 1.45 11.77 -7.89
N TRP A 39 1.60 10.91 -8.90
CA TRP A 39 2.90 10.48 -9.37
C TRP A 39 3.76 11.63 -9.94
N ASP A 40 3.17 12.52 -10.72
CA ASP A 40 3.88 13.69 -11.25
C ASP A 40 4.38 14.62 -10.14
N VAL A 41 3.55 14.84 -9.10
CA VAL A 41 3.95 15.61 -7.91
C VAL A 41 5.08 14.90 -7.17
N HIS A 42 5.00 13.58 -6.99
CA HIS A 42 6.06 12.79 -6.36
C HIS A 42 7.40 12.93 -7.10
N LEU A 43 7.41 12.77 -8.43
CA LEU A 43 8.61 12.95 -9.24
C LEU A 43 9.13 14.39 -9.19
N LYS A 44 8.24 15.39 -9.15
CA LYS A 44 8.64 16.79 -8.97
C LYS A 44 9.33 16.99 -7.63
N MET A 45 8.73 16.52 -6.55
CA MET A 45 9.24 16.72 -5.19
C MET A 45 10.54 15.95 -4.93
N GLN A 46 10.72 14.75 -5.51
CA GLN A 46 11.99 14.02 -5.43
C GLN A 46 13.18 14.85 -5.94
N ARG A 47 12.98 15.76 -6.92
CA ARG A 47 14.04 16.63 -7.45
C ARG A 47 14.42 17.77 -6.51
N GLU A 48 13.57 18.14 -5.56
CA GLU A 48 13.84 19.20 -4.57
C GLU A 48 14.77 18.71 -3.43
N GLY A 49 15.09 17.41 -3.38
CA GLY A 49 16.02 16.81 -2.43
C GLY A 49 15.36 16.32 -1.14
N LYS A 50 16.10 15.48 -0.39
CA LYS A 50 15.57 14.74 0.78
C LYS A 50 15.12 15.63 1.95
N GLU A 51 15.74 16.79 2.12
CA GLU A 51 15.36 17.75 3.17
C GLU A 51 13.93 18.31 2.94
N ALA A 52 13.52 18.46 1.68
CA ALA A 52 12.18 18.89 1.30
C ALA A 52 11.21 17.71 1.12
N TYR A 53 11.71 16.57 0.63
CA TYR A 53 10.89 15.41 0.33
C TYR A 53 11.64 14.08 0.50
N ASP A 54 11.41 13.42 1.62
CA ASP A 54 11.74 12.00 1.81
C ASP A 54 10.52 11.11 1.51
N GLU A 55 10.60 10.30 0.45
CA GLU A 55 9.55 9.36 0.04
C GLU A 55 9.16 8.38 1.15
N ASN A 56 10.10 8.03 2.03
CA ASN A 56 9.88 7.09 3.13
C ASN A 56 8.83 7.62 4.11
N ILE A 57 8.67 8.94 4.26
CA ILE A 57 7.71 9.55 5.17
C ILE A 57 6.62 10.36 4.47
N HIS A 58 6.82 10.73 3.20
CA HIS A 58 5.90 11.60 2.47
C HIS A 58 5.13 10.92 1.34
N TYR A 59 5.67 9.89 0.67
CA TYR A 59 4.98 9.29 -0.47
C TYR A 59 4.02 8.18 -0.02
N PRO A 60 2.69 8.35 -0.14
CA PRO A 60 1.79 7.27 0.21
C PRO A 60 1.78 6.23 -0.90
N LEU A 61 1.90 4.96 -0.56
CA LEU A 61 1.57 3.83 -1.43
C LEU A 61 0.07 3.52 -1.28
N LEU A 62 -0.57 3.10 -2.37
CA LEU A 62 -1.91 2.52 -2.30
C LEU A 62 -1.78 1.03 -1.98
N ILE A 63 -2.40 0.60 -0.88
CA ILE A 63 -2.50 -0.79 -0.47
C ILE A 63 -3.97 -1.20 -0.57
N THR A 64 -4.24 -2.29 -1.28
CA THR A 64 -5.56 -2.89 -1.37
C THR A 64 -5.61 -4.17 -0.55
N LEU A 65 -6.64 -4.27 0.29
CA LEU A 65 -6.90 -5.44 1.12
C LEU A 65 -8.24 -6.06 0.74
N THR A 66 -8.25 -7.35 0.44
CA THR A 66 -9.48 -8.10 0.17
C THR A 66 -9.51 -9.39 0.97
N LYS A 67 -10.71 -9.88 1.28
CA LYS A 67 -10.87 -11.23 1.85
C LYS A 67 -10.45 -12.24 0.79
N ARG A 68 -9.71 -13.29 1.18
CA ARG A 68 -9.48 -14.43 0.30
C ARG A 68 -10.82 -15.04 -0.12
N PRO A 69 -10.97 -15.47 -1.39
CA PRO A 69 -12.08 -16.33 -1.77
C PRO A 69 -12.03 -17.58 -0.89
N GLN A 70 -13.06 -17.84 -0.10
CA GLN A 70 -13.15 -19.12 0.59
C GLN A 70 -13.48 -20.19 -0.46
N PRO A 71 -12.81 -21.36 -0.43
CA PRO A 71 -13.29 -22.52 -1.17
C PRO A 71 -14.72 -22.79 -0.71
N VAL A 72 -15.65 -22.85 -1.67
CA VAL A 72 -17.03 -23.22 -1.36
C VAL A 72 -17.01 -24.71 -1.03
N SER A 73 -17.03 -25.07 0.25
CA SER A 73 -17.17 -26.45 0.67
C SER A 73 -18.59 -26.91 0.36
N HIS A 74 -18.78 -27.59 -0.77
CA HIS A 74 -20.00 -28.34 -1.02
C HIS A 74 -19.96 -29.61 -0.16
N SER A 75 -20.49 -29.54 1.05
CA SER A 75 -20.91 -30.73 1.79
C SER A 75 -22.26 -31.18 1.23
N GLN A 76 -22.25 -32.27 0.44
CA GLN A 76 -23.44 -33.08 0.14
C GLN A 76 -23.68 -34.08 1.27
#